data_AF-A0A5N8YIJ6-F1
#
_entry.id   AF-A0A5N8YIJ6-F1
#
_cell.length_a   1.000
_cell.length_b   1.000
_cell.length_c   1.000
_cell.angle_alpha   90.00
_cell.angle_beta   90.00
_cell.angle_gamma   90.00
#
_symmetry.space_group_name_H-M   'P 1'
#
loop_
_entity.id
_entity.type
_entity.pdbx_description
1 polymer ?
#
loop_
_entity_poly.entity_id
_entity_poly.type
_entity_poly.pdbx_seq_one_letter_code
_entity_poly.pdbx_strand_id
1 'polypeptide(L)'
;MSKFKELGAEIREVSLPLLAEVGSIRSAISGSDAAFVHRDLLRTRSEEYGRGLRSRLLSSSLIPGTVLQKAIRIRAVVRQEWLKLFNEVDVLISPTSLRPAGKIQYDEPVLTKADAQLKFGGNRGTTAPASFAGTPAMSVPCGFYSNDSPIGLQIMANSFREDLVFKVGHAYQGLTDWHLKHPDLW
;
A
#
# COMPACT_ATOMS: atom_id res chain seq x y z
N MET A 1 -4.70 -1.57 -27.02
CA MET A 1 -3.62 -2.47 -26.56
C MET A 1 -3.00 -1.88 -25.31
N SER A 2 -2.42 -2.68 -24.40
CA SER A 2 -1.74 -2.12 -23.22
C SER A 2 -0.54 -1.29 -23.68
N LYS A 3 -0.34 -0.08 -23.14
CA LYS A 3 0.80 0.81 -23.46
C LYS A 3 2.15 0.12 -23.29
N PHE A 4 2.25 -0.86 -22.38
CA PHE A 4 3.45 -1.67 -22.23
C PHE A 4 3.72 -2.61 -23.41
N LYS A 5 2.69 -3.13 -24.09
CA LYS A 5 2.88 -3.93 -25.31
C LYS A 5 3.39 -3.06 -26.46
N GLU A 6 2.97 -1.79 -26.54
CA GLU A 6 3.52 -0.82 -27.51
C GLU A 6 5.01 -0.56 -27.27
N LEU A 7 5.45 -0.61 -26.00
CA LEU A 7 6.86 -0.54 -25.60
C LEU A 7 7.63 -1.86 -25.80
N GLY A 8 7.00 -2.89 -26.37
CA GLY A 8 7.62 -4.20 -26.58
C GLY A 8 7.69 -5.10 -25.34
N ALA A 9 6.99 -4.75 -24.26
CA ALA A 9 6.97 -5.59 -23.06
C ALA A 9 6.08 -6.82 -23.25
N GLU A 10 6.57 -7.97 -22.78
CA GLU A 10 5.76 -9.17 -22.59
C GLU A 10 4.91 -9.02 -21.32
N ILE A 11 3.60 -9.27 -21.43
CA ILE A 11 2.70 -9.21 -20.27
C ILE A 11 2.38 -10.62 -19.82
N ARG A 12 2.68 -10.92 -18.56
CA ARG A 12 2.35 -12.18 -17.88
C ARG A 12 1.47 -11.90 -16.68
N GLU A 13 0.48 -12.76 -16.49
CA GLU A 13 -0.29 -12.80 -15.25
C GLU A 13 0.48 -13.63 -14.22
N VAL A 14 0.56 -13.13 -12.99
CA VAL A 14 1.25 -13.80 -11.89
C VAL A 14 0.31 -13.98 -10.71
N SER A 15 0.53 -15.03 -9.92
CA SER A 15 -0.28 -15.32 -8.74
C SER A 15 0.50 -15.03 -7.45
N LEU A 16 -0.17 -14.37 -6.50
CA LEU A 16 0.34 -14.12 -5.15
C LEU A 16 -0.70 -14.59 -4.12
N PRO A 17 -0.75 -15.88 -3.79
CA PRO A 17 -1.79 -16.43 -2.91
C PRO A 17 -1.81 -15.77 -1.52
N LEU A 18 -0.64 -15.40 -0.98
CA LEU A 18 -0.52 -14.81 0.35
C LEU A 18 -0.83 -13.31 0.40
N LEU A 19 -1.15 -12.68 -0.74
CA LEU A 19 -1.41 -11.24 -0.82
C LEU A 19 -2.58 -10.81 0.07
N ALA A 20 -3.60 -11.68 0.20
CA ALA A 20 -4.78 -11.43 1.03
C ALA A 20 -4.43 -11.23 2.51
N GLU A 21 -3.36 -11.88 2.99
CA GLU A 21 -2.95 -11.85 4.41
C GLU A 21 -2.07 -10.64 4.74
N VAL A 22 -1.42 -10.04 3.74
CA VAL A 22 -0.47 -8.93 3.92
C VAL A 22 -1.07 -7.78 4.69
N GLY A 23 -2.32 -7.40 4.39
CA GLY A 23 -2.99 -6.26 5.03
C GLY A 23 -3.09 -6.40 6.55
N SER A 24 -3.51 -7.58 7.02
CA SER A 24 -3.67 -7.89 8.44
C SER A 24 -2.32 -8.00 9.15
N ILE A 25 -1.36 -8.71 8.54
CA ILE A 25 -0.03 -8.91 9.13
C ILE A 25 0.73 -7.59 9.22
N ARG A 26 0.71 -6.79 8.15
CA ARG A 26 1.28 -5.43 8.12
C ARG A 26 0.70 -4.58 9.24
N SER A 27 -0.62 -4.60 9.41
CA SER A 27 -1.30 -3.78 10.42
C SER A 27 -0.95 -4.21 11.84
N ALA A 28 -0.74 -5.50 12.08
CA ALA A 28 -0.25 -5.99 13.37
C ALA A 28 1.17 -5.50 13.67
N ILE A 29 2.09 -5.58 12.69
CA ILE A 29 3.48 -5.14 12.86
C ILE A 29 3.54 -3.62 13.03
N SER A 30 3.08 -2.87 12.03
CA SER A 30 3.18 -1.41 12.02
C SER A 30 2.37 -0.77 13.13
N GLY A 31 1.22 -1.35 13.48
CA GLY A 31 0.38 -0.88 14.58
C GLY A 31 1.07 -1.03 15.92
N SER A 32 1.65 -2.21 16.20
CA SER A 32 2.40 -2.44 17.44
C SER A 32 3.61 -1.52 17.56
N ASP A 33 4.38 -1.34 16.48
CA ASP A 33 5.54 -0.45 16.47
C ASP A 33 5.11 1.00 16.75
N ALA A 34 4.05 1.48 16.09
CA ALA A 34 3.51 2.81 16.33
C ALA A 34 3.03 2.97 17.78
N ALA A 35 2.28 2.00 18.31
CA ALA A 35 1.82 2.04 19.71
C ALA A 35 3.00 2.09 20.70
N PHE A 36 4.08 1.35 20.43
CA PHE A 36 5.29 1.37 21.25
C PHE A 36 6.03 2.71 21.20
N VAL A 37 6.18 3.30 20.01
CA VAL A 37 6.80 4.63 19.83
C VAL A 37 6.00 5.70 20.59
N HIS A 38 4.66 5.63 20.53
CA HIS A 38 3.77 6.61 21.15
C HIS A 38 3.38 6.31 22.61
N ARG A 39 3.92 5.24 23.23
CA ARG A 39 3.44 4.72 24.52
C ARG A 39 3.40 5.73 25.67
N ASP A 40 4.38 6.63 25.73
CA ASP A 40 4.48 7.60 26.83
C ASP A 40 3.48 8.75 26.64
N LEU A 41 3.29 9.20 25.40
CA LEU A 41 2.26 10.18 25.03
C LEU A 41 0.84 9.60 25.20
N LEU A 42 0.63 8.33 24.86
CA LEU A 42 -0.65 7.66 25.07
C LEU A 42 -1.02 7.53 26.55
N ARG A 43 -0.03 7.48 27.45
CA ARG A 43 -0.25 7.44 28.90
C ARG A 43 -0.49 8.81 29.53
N THR A 44 0.17 9.84 29.01
CA THR A 44 0.23 11.17 29.67
C THR A 44 -0.62 12.23 28.97
N ARG A 45 -0.85 12.09 27.67
CA ARG A 45 -1.40 13.13 26.77
C ARG A 45 -2.31 12.50 25.70
N SER A 46 -3.13 11.53 26.11
CA SER A 46 -3.88 10.67 25.19
C SER A 46 -4.95 11.43 24.39
N GLU A 47 -5.47 12.48 25.01
CA GLU A 47 -6.55 13.37 24.58
C GLU A 47 -6.10 14.41 23.53
N GLU A 48 -4.80 14.57 23.32
CA GLU A 48 -4.26 15.40 22.24
C GLU A 48 -4.33 14.70 20.87
N TYR A 49 -4.55 13.39 20.84
CA TYR A 49 -4.74 12.65 19.61
C TYR A 49 -6.18 12.77 19.11
N GLY A 50 -6.32 13.01 17.81
CA GLY A 50 -7.61 12.84 17.12
C GLY A 50 -8.18 11.44 17.36
N ARG A 51 -9.51 11.36 17.45
CA ARG A 51 -10.22 10.16 17.95
C ARG A 51 -9.84 8.90 17.17
N GLY A 52 -9.78 8.96 15.84
CA GLY A 52 -9.42 7.82 15.00
C GLY A 52 -8.00 7.29 15.26
N LEU A 53 -7.02 8.19 15.39
CA LEU A 53 -5.63 7.82 15.66
C LEU A 53 -5.47 7.27 17.09
N ARG A 54 -6.09 7.93 18.08
CA ARG A 54 -6.10 7.48 19.48
C ARG A 54 -6.62 6.06 19.59
N SER A 55 -7.81 5.78 19.02
CA SER A 55 -8.40 4.45 19.03
C SER A 55 -7.49 3.42 18.36
N ARG A 56 -6.90 3.74 17.21
CA ARG A 56 -5.98 2.82 16.51
C ARG A 56 -4.77 2.46 17.37
N LEU A 57 -4.11 3.46 17.95
CA LEU A 57 -2.91 3.25 18.76
C LEU A 57 -3.22 2.46 20.05
N LEU A 58 -4.31 2.79 20.74
CA LEU A 58 -4.74 2.05 21.92
C LEU A 58 -5.10 0.60 21.57
N SER A 59 -5.86 0.36 20.50
CA SER A 59 -6.14 -1.01 20.06
C SER A 59 -4.88 -1.78 19.67
N SER A 60 -3.92 -1.12 19.01
CA SER A 60 -2.64 -1.75 18.67
C SER A 60 -1.76 -2.05 19.88
N SER A 61 -1.86 -1.28 20.98
CA SER A 61 -1.14 -1.59 22.23
C SER A 61 -1.61 -2.90 22.90
N LEU A 62 -2.77 -3.43 22.50
CA LEU A 62 -3.31 -4.68 23.03
C LEU A 62 -2.82 -5.92 22.27
N ILE A 63 -2.05 -5.76 21.19
CA ILE A 63 -1.54 -6.88 20.41
C ILE A 63 -0.50 -7.65 21.25
N PRO A 64 -0.71 -8.94 21.55
CA PRO A 64 0.25 -9.71 22.34
C PRO A 64 1.59 -9.87 21.61
N GLY A 65 2.69 -9.87 22.36
CA GLY A 65 4.03 -10.08 21.81
C GLY A 65 4.17 -11.40 21.03
N THR A 66 3.45 -12.45 21.43
CA THR A 66 3.40 -13.74 20.72
C THR A 66 2.78 -13.61 19.33
N VAL A 67 1.73 -12.79 19.19
CA VAL A 67 1.09 -12.49 17.90
C VAL A 67 2.03 -11.68 17.02
N LEU A 68 2.71 -10.67 17.58
CA LEU A 68 3.70 -9.88 16.85
C LEU A 68 4.87 -10.75 16.34
N GLN A 69 5.41 -11.64 17.18
CA GLN A 69 6.46 -12.58 16.77
C GLN A 69 6.00 -13.49 15.63
N LYS A 70 4.76 -14.00 15.68
CA LYS A 70 4.18 -14.80 14.59
C LYS A 70 4.03 -13.96 13.32
N ALA A 71 3.57 -12.72 13.42
CA ALA A 71 3.41 -11.81 12.29
C ALA A 71 4.75 -11.53 11.57
N ILE A 72 5.83 -11.29 12.33
CA ILE A 72 7.18 -11.09 11.77
C ILE A 72 7.68 -12.34 11.04
N ARG A 73 7.43 -13.54 11.57
CA ARG A 73 7.78 -14.79 10.88
C ARG A 73 7.02 -14.98 9.57
N ILE A 74 5.71 -14.68 9.57
CA ILE A 74 4.92 -14.76 8.33
C ILE A 74 5.40 -13.72 7.31
N ARG A 75 5.82 -12.52 7.75
CA ARG A 75 6.43 -11.51 6.87
C ARG A 75 7.63 -12.07 6.09
N ALA A 76 8.48 -12.85 6.73
CA ALA A 76 9.63 -13.47 6.07
C ALA A 76 9.20 -14.43 4.94
N VAL A 77 8.18 -15.25 5.19
CA VAL A 77 7.62 -16.18 4.19
C VAL A 77 7.03 -15.42 3.01
N VAL A 78 6.19 -14.41 3.27
CA VAL A 78 5.59 -13.59 2.21
C VAL A 78 6.66 -12.86 1.39
N ARG A 79 7.68 -12.30 2.06
CA ARG A 79 8.80 -11.65 1.37
C ARG A 79 9.53 -12.63 0.45
N GLN A 80 9.76 -13.86 0.89
CA GLN A 80 10.42 -14.86 0.07
C GLN A 80 9.61 -15.18 -1.20
N GLU A 81 8.30 -15.39 -1.07
CA GLU A 81 7.41 -15.64 -2.22
C GLU A 81 7.36 -14.44 -3.18
N TRP A 82 7.30 -13.21 -2.63
CA TRP A 82 7.35 -11.99 -3.42
C TRP A 82 8.64 -11.87 -4.23
N LEU A 83 9.80 -12.15 -3.62
CA LEU A 83 11.09 -12.05 -4.30
C LEU A 83 11.28 -13.13 -5.37
N LYS A 84 10.70 -14.32 -5.18
CA LYS A 84 10.74 -15.40 -6.19
C LYS A 84 10.07 -15.01 -7.51
N LEU A 85 9.02 -14.18 -7.49
CA LEU A 85 8.36 -13.72 -8.71
C LEU A 85 9.32 -12.97 -9.64
N PHE A 86 10.29 -12.25 -9.09
CA PHE A 86 11.26 -11.52 -9.91
C PHE A 86 12.27 -12.44 -10.63
N ASN A 87 12.20 -13.76 -10.44
CA ASN A 87 12.89 -14.72 -11.30
C ASN A 87 12.17 -14.93 -12.65
N GLU A 88 10.89 -14.56 -12.72
CA GLU A 88 10.04 -14.79 -13.89
C GLU A 88 9.66 -13.50 -14.62
N VAL A 89 9.71 -12.36 -13.92
CA VAL A 89 9.38 -11.03 -14.45
C VAL A 89 10.37 -9.98 -13.96
N ASP A 90 10.63 -8.96 -14.78
CA ASP A 90 11.48 -7.84 -14.41
C ASP A 90 10.78 -6.85 -13.46
N VAL A 91 9.48 -6.62 -13.69
CA VAL A 91 8.63 -5.72 -12.92
C VAL A 91 7.25 -6.31 -12.70
N LEU A 92 6.62 -5.90 -11.60
CA LEU A 92 5.21 -6.12 -11.31
C LEU A 92 4.46 -4.80 -11.47
N ILE A 93 3.26 -4.86 -12.04
CA ILE A 93 2.38 -3.71 -12.20
C ILE A 93 1.04 -3.94 -11.51
N SER A 94 0.50 -2.90 -10.87
CA SER A 94 -0.85 -2.94 -10.27
C SER A 94 -1.43 -1.52 -10.20
N PRO A 95 -2.74 -1.34 -10.06
CA PRO A 95 -3.28 -0.04 -9.66
C PRO A 95 -2.68 0.40 -8.32
N THR A 96 -2.34 1.68 -8.16
CA THR A 96 -1.80 2.21 -6.88
C THR A 96 -2.90 2.33 -5.81
N SER A 97 -4.13 2.55 -6.24
CA SER A 97 -5.32 2.55 -5.38
C SER A 97 -6.43 1.75 -6.05
N LEU A 98 -7.26 1.07 -5.26
CA LEU A 98 -8.44 0.34 -5.74
C LEU A 98 -9.65 1.25 -5.97
N ARG A 99 -9.59 2.51 -5.53
CA ARG A 99 -10.69 3.48 -5.59
C ARG A 99 -10.16 4.87 -5.93
N PRO A 100 -10.94 5.71 -6.62
CA PRO A 100 -10.62 7.12 -6.79
C PRO A 100 -10.61 7.85 -5.45
N ALA A 101 -10.13 9.09 -5.45
CA ALA A 101 -10.16 9.94 -4.26
C ALA A 101 -11.60 10.08 -3.74
N GLY A 102 -11.80 9.74 -2.46
CA GLY A 102 -13.06 9.92 -1.77
C GLY A 102 -13.26 11.37 -1.30
N LYS A 103 -14.50 11.73 -0.98
CA LYS A 103 -14.78 12.99 -0.27
C LYS A 103 -14.13 12.98 1.11
N ILE A 104 -13.76 14.15 1.62
CA ILE A 104 -13.28 14.29 3.00
C ILE A 104 -14.39 13.84 3.95
N GLN A 105 -14.10 12.84 4.77
CA GLN A 105 -14.99 12.35 5.82
C GLN A 105 -14.34 12.67 7.17
N TYR A 106 -15.09 13.33 8.06
CA TYR A 106 -14.64 13.62 9.42
C TYR A 106 -15.08 12.50 10.38
N ASP A 107 -14.15 12.06 11.23
CA ASP A 107 -14.27 11.21 12.43
C ASP A 107 -15.63 10.53 12.69
N GLU A 108 -16.09 9.68 11.77
CA GLU A 108 -17.31 8.90 12.05
C GLU A 108 -17.07 7.96 13.25
N PRO A 109 -18.03 7.82 14.18
CA PRO A 109 -17.91 6.85 15.24
C PRO A 109 -17.80 5.43 14.66
N VAL A 110 -16.97 4.58 15.26
CA VAL A 110 -16.97 3.13 15.01
C VAL A 110 -18.08 2.55 15.87
N LEU A 111 -19.26 2.30 15.28
CA LEU A 111 -20.43 1.83 16.01
C LEU A 111 -20.67 0.33 15.82
N THR A 112 -20.21 -0.22 14.71
CA THR A 112 -20.39 -1.61 14.34
C THR A 112 -19.07 -2.34 14.08
N LYS A 113 -19.13 -3.67 14.09
CA LYS A 113 -18.01 -4.52 13.65
C LYS A 113 -17.63 -4.25 12.19
N ALA A 114 -18.59 -3.91 11.35
CA ALA A 114 -18.34 -3.56 9.95
C ALA A 114 -17.54 -2.24 9.85
N ASP A 115 -17.87 -1.24 10.66
CA ASP A 115 -17.13 0.03 10.73
C ASP A 115 -15.70 -0.21 11.21
N ALA A 116 -15.53 -1.07 12.22
CA ALA A 116 -14.22 -1.44 12.75
C ALA A 116 -13.40 -2.18 11.69
N GLN A 117 -14.00 -3.09 10.93
CA GLN A 117 -13.33 -3.80 9.83
C GLN A 117 -12.93 -2.84 8.71
N LEU A 118 -13.78 -1.89 8.35
CA LEU A 118 -13.47 -0.90 7.32
C LEU A 118 -12.33 0.05 7.76
N LYS A 119 -12.33 0.47 9.03
CA LYS A 119 -11.35 1.44 9.57
C LYS A 119 -10.05 0.81 10.04
N PHE A 120 -10.08 -0.42 10.56
CA PHE A 120 -8.93 -1.07 11.21
C PHE A 120 -8.56 -2.42 10.63
N GLY A 121 -9.40 -3.03 9.77
CA GLY A 121 -9.23 -4.38 9.24
C GLY A 121 -8.11 -4.56 8.21
N GLY A 122 -7.10 -3.69 8.24
CA GLY A 122 -6.00 -3.68 7.30
C GLY A 122 -6.43 -3.07 5.98
N ASN A 123 -5.94 -1.85 5.71
CA ASN A 123 -6.13 -1.24 4.41
C ASN A 123 -5.54 -2.21 3.37
N ARG A 124 -6.39 -2.79 2.52
CA ARG A 124 -6.01 -3.64 1.38
C ARG A 124 -5.42 -2.77 0.27
N GLY A 125 -4.53 -1.86 0.65
CA GLY A 125 -3.82 -1.00 -0.27
C GLY A 125 -2.93 -1.88 -1.12
N THR A 126 -3.05 -1.74 -2.43
CA THR A 126 -2.22 -2.42 -3.42
C THR A 126 -0.74 -2.04 -3.31
N THR A 127 -0.41 -1.02 -2.50
CA THR A 127 0.96 -0.59 -2.16
C THR A 127 1.59 -1.35 -1.00
N ALA A 128 0.77 -1.96 -0.13
CA ALA A 128 1.25 -2.71 1.02
C ALA A 128 2.24 -3.84 0.66
N PRO A 129 2.06 -4.62 -0.41
CA PRO A 129 2.93 -5.74 -0.75
C PRO A 129 4.39 -5.33 -0.95
N ALA A 130 4.67 -4.30 -1.76
CA ALA A 130 6.03 -3.84 -2.01
C ALA A 130 6.71 -3.31 -0.74
N SER A 131 6.01 -2.48 0.06
CA SER A 131 6.55 -2.00 1.33
C SER A 131 6.79 -3.14 2.33
N PHE A 132 5.88 -4.09 2.39
CA PHE A 132 5.95 -5.25 3.30
C PHE A 132 7.11 -6.17 2.92
N ALA A 133 7.27 -6.43 1.62
CA ALA A 133 8.36 -7.18 1.05
C ALA A 133 9.66 -6.38 0.96
N GLY A 134 9.66 -5.08 1.24
CA GLY A 134 10.85 -4.21 1.24
C GLY A 134 11.51 -4.12 -0.13
N THR A 135 10.71 -3.91 -1.18
CA THR A 135 11.13 -3.74 -2.57
C THR A 135 10.74 -2.37 -3.11
N PRO A 136 11.48 -1.80 -4.07
CA PRO A 136 11.17 -0.49 -4.64
C PRO A 136 9.83 -0.50 -5.40
N ALA A 137 9.10 0.60 -5.28
CA ALA A 137 7.85 0.85 -5.98
C ALA A 137 7.69 2.34 -6.31
N MET A 138 7.06 2.64 -7.44
CA MET A 138 6.70 4.00 -7.86
C MET A 138 5.28 4.03 -8.38
N SER A 139 4.57 5.12 -8.12
CA SER A 139 3.26 5.42 -8.73
C SER A 139 3.44 6.45 -9.83
N VAL A 140 2.89 6.18 -11.02
CA VAL A 140 2.79 7.14 -12.13
C VAL A 140 1.33 7.35 -12.54
N PRO A 141 0.92 8.55 -12.97
CA PRO A 141 -0.43 8.79 -13.48
C PRO A 141 -0.70 7.92 -14.72
N CYS A 142 -1.85 7.24 -14.77
CA CYS A 142 -2.20 6.32 -15.86
C CYS A 142 -3.60 6.53 -16.44
N GLY A 143 -4.23 7.67 -16.12
CA GLY A 143 -5.57 8.01 -16.58
C GLY A 143 -6.38 8.73 -15.53
N PHE A 144 -7.66 8.92 -15.85
CA PHE A 144 -8.64 9.56 -15.00
C PHE A 144 -9.89 8.68 -14.91
N TYR A 145 -10.54 8.71 -13.75
CA TYR A 145 -11.86 8.11 -13.57
C TYR A 145 -12.94 9.04 -14.14
N SER A 146 -14.18 8.58 -14.26
CA SER A 146 -15.28 9.36 -14.87
C SER A 146 -15.63 10.67 -14.15
N ASN A 147 -15.12 10.86 -12.93
CA ASN A 147 -15.28 12.06 -12.11
C ASN A 147 -14.00 12.93 -12.09
N ASP A 148 -13.15 12.81 -13.12
CA ASP A 148 -11.86 13.51 -13.26
C ASP A 148 -10.87 13.27 -12.12
N SER A 149 -11.05 12.20 -11.34
CA SER A 149 -10.07 11.79 -10.32
C SER A 149 -8.89 11.07 -10.96
N PRO A 150 -7.63 11.45 -10.65
CA PRO A 150 -6.45 10.77 -11.15
C PRO A 150 -6.40 9.29 -10.75
N ILE A 151 -5.94 8.45 -11.67
CA ILE A 151 -5.65 7.03 -11.43
C ILE A 151 -4.14 6.84 -11.47
N GLY A 152 -3.60 6.15 -10.46
CA GLY A 152 -2.17 5.80 -10.39
C GLY A 152 -1.91 4.35 -10.81
N LEU A 153 -0.87 4.15 -11.60
CA LEU A 153 -0.26 2.86 -11.90
C LEU A 153 0.99 2.68 -11.04
N GLN A 154 1.01 1.61 -10.27
CA GLN A 154 2.15 1.22 -9.46
C GLN A 154 3.06 0.29 -10.26
N ILE A 155 4.35 0.61 -10.27
CA ILE A 155 5.43 -0.17 -10.87
C ILE A 155 6.35 -0.62 -9.74
N MET A 156 6.61 -1.92 -9.63
CA MET A 156 7.39 -2.53 -8.55
C MET A 156 8.49 -3.40 -9.15
N ALA A 157 9.70 -3.35 -8.58
CA ALA A 157 10.83 -4.16 -9.05
C ALA A 157 11.48 -4.92 -7.89
N ASN A 158 12.46 -5.78 -8.19
CA ASN A 158 13.23 -6.49 -7.17
C ASN A 158 14.04 -5.51 -6.30
N SER A 159 14.54 -6.01 -5.16
CA SER A 159 15.40 -5.26 -4.25
C SER A 159 16.54 -4.58 -5.00
N PHE A 160 16.76 -3.29 -4.70
CA PHE A 160 17.83 -2.46 -5.29
C PHE A 160 17.71 -2.21 -6.81
N ARG A 161 16.50 -2.30 -7.36
CA ARG A 161 16.20 -2.03 -8.79
C ARG A 161 15.36 -0.78 -8.99
N GLU A 162 15.62 0.27 -8.22
CA GLU A 162 15.05 1.61 -8.42
C GLU A 162 15.33 2.11 -9.85
N ASP A 163 16.50 1.76 -10.40
CA ASP A 163 16.87 2.05 -11.79
C ASP A 163 15.82 1.57 -12.79
N LEU A 164 15.31 0.35 -12.57
CA LEU A 164 14.34 -0.28 -13.44
C LEU A 164 12.96 0.34 -13.27
N VAL A 165 12.56 0.62 -12.03
CA VAL A 165 11.30 1.30 -11.72
C VAL A 165 11.25 2.66 -12.43
N PHE A 166 12.32 3.45 -12.35
CA PHE A 166 12.41 4.75 -13.02
C PHE A 166 12.43 4.64 -14.55
N LYS A 167 13.21 3.70 -15.11
CA LYS A 167 13.26 3.47 -16.57
C LYS A 167 11.88 3.11 -17.13
N VAL A 168 11.17 2.19 -16.48
CA VAL A 168 9.83 1.75 -16.91
C VAL A 168 8.82 2.89 -16.79
N GLY A 169 8.86 3.64 -15.68
CA GLY A 169 7.98 4.80 -15.52
C GLY A 169 8.25 5.91 -16.54
N HIS A 170 9.51 6.20 -16.84
CA HIS A 170 9.90 7.17 -17.86
C HIS A 170 9.43 6.74 -19.25
N ALA A 171 9.64 5.48 -19.64
CA ALA A 171 9.15 4.96 -20.91
C ALA A 171 7.62 5.02 -21.02
N TYR A 172 6.91 4.70 -19.95
CA TYR A 172 5.44 4.81 -19.90
C TYR A 172 4.96 6.26 -20.06
N GLN A 173 5.59 7.21 -19.37
CA GLN A 173 5.30 8.64 -19.50
C GLN A 173 5.68 9.20 -20.88
N GLY A 174 6.70 8.65 -21.55
CA GLY A 174 7.04 9.02 -22.92
C GLY A 174 5.96 8.67 -23.96
N LEU A 175 5.05 7.73 -23.65
CA LEU A 175 3.90 7.37 -24.50
C LEU A 175 2.56 7.94 -23.99
N THR A 176 2.55 8.68 -22.89
CA THR A 176 1.32 9.14 -22.25
C THR A 176 1.45 10.52 -21.62
N ASP A 177 0.44 11.37 -21.81
CA ASP A 177 0.48 12.75 -21.31
C ASP A 177 -0.26 12.94 -19.97
N TRP A 178 -0.58 11.84 -19.27
CA TRP A 178 -1.32 11.90 -18.00
C TRP A 178 -0.60 12.73 -16.94
N HIS A 179 0.72 12.69 -16.96
CA HIS A 179 1.60 13.40 -16.03
C HIS A 179 1.68 14.91 -16.32
N LEU A 180 1.19 15.37 -17.48
CA LEU A 180 1.10 16.77 -17.87
C LEU A 180 -0.25 17.41 -17.51
N LYS A 181 -1.18 16.62 -16.95
CA LYS A 181 -2.49 17.12 -16.52
C LYS A 181 -2.38 17.62 -15.09
N HIS A 182 -2.68 18.90 -14.92
CA HIS A 182 -2.65 19.63 -13.65
C HIS A 182 -4.08 20.06 -13.31
N PRO A 183 -4.53 19.99 -12.04
CA PRO A 183 -5.81 20.58 -11.61
C PRO A 183 -5.81 22.10 -11.84
N ASP A 184 -6.97 22.76 -11.76
CA ASP A 184 -7.04 24.23 -11.92
C ASP A 184 -6.63 25.01 -10.65
N LEU A 185 -6.23 24.30 -9.60
CA LEU A 185 -5.84 24.83 -8.29
C LEU A 185 -4.31 24.75 -8.16
N TRP A 186 -3.60 25.73 -8.72
CA TRP A 186 -2.15 25.93 -8.51
C TRP A 186 -1.88 27.39 -8.16
#